data_AF-A0A969H7U1-F1
#
_entry.id   AF-A0A969H7U1-F1
#
_cell.length_a   1.000
_cell.length_b   1.000
_cell.length_c   1.000
_cell.angle_alpha   90.00
_cell.angle_beta   90.00
_cell.angle_gamma   90.00
#
_symmetry.space_group_name_H-M   'P 1'
#
loop_
_entity.id
_entity.type
_entity.pdbx_description
1 polymer ?
#
loop_
_entity_poly.entity_id
_entity_poly.type
_entity_poly.pdbx_seq_one_letter_code
_entity_poly.pdbx_strand_id
1 'polypeptide(L)'
;VDFTHPSVVYENIRSAIAYGIRPVVGTTGLSAEQLNELAEFADKSSMGCAIIPNFSIGMVLLQQAAMQASQHFDHVEIIELHHNQKADAPSGTAIQTAQLLSEFGKLYNPPSVKETEKMPGARGSVTEDGIRIHSIRLPGLIAHQEVIFGAPGQIYTLRHDTSDRACYMPGVLLTIRKVIQLKSLVYGLEKLL
;
A
#
# COMPACT_ATOMS: atom_id res chain seq x y z
N VAL A 1 -7.09 10.85 -16.32
CA VAL A 1 -6.14 9.96 -15.62
C VAL A 1 -4.83 10.73 -15.53
N ASP A 2 -4.25 10.85 -14.34
CA ASP A 2 -3.07 11.68 -14.09
C ASP A 2 -1.93 10.84 -13.50
N PHE A 3 -0.80 10.82 -14.22
CA PHE A 3 0.49 10.26 -13.82
C PHE A 3 1.60 11.30 -14.06
N THR A 4 1.36 12.55 -13.67
CA THR A 4 2.29 13.67 -13.80
C THR A 4 3.23 13.79 -12.59
N HIS A 5 4.03 14.85 -12.56
CA HIS A 5 4.95 15.13 -11.46
C HIS A 5 4.21 15.61 -10.20
N PRO A 6 4.66 15.25 -8.97
CA PRO A 6 3.99 15.68 -7.73
C PRO A 6 3.78 17.19 -7.58
N SER A 7 4.64 18.00 -8.20
CA SER A 7 4.55 19.48 -8.14
C SER A 7 3.33 20.08 -8.85
N VAL A 8 2.68 19.34 -9.76
CA VAL A 8 1.55 19.85 -10.55
C VAL A 8 0.25 19.08 -10.30
N VAL A 9 0.32 17.94 -9.62
CA VAL A 9 -0.84 17.03 -9.46
C VAL A 9 -1.99 17.67 -8.71
N TYR A 10 -1.73 18.48 -7.69
CA TYR A 10 -2.77 19.17 -6.91
C TYR A 10 -3.63 20.08 -7.81
N GLU A 11 -2.99 20.95 -8.59
CA GLU A 11 -3.69 21.88 -9.48
C GLU A 11 -4.44 21.15 -10.59
N ASN A 12 -3.87 20.06 -11.13
CA ASN A 12 -4.55 19.23 -12.12
C ASN A 12 -5.84 18.60 -11.58
N ILE A 13 -5.80 18.02 -10.37
CA ILE A 13 -6.98 17.44 -9.73
C ILE A 13 -8.03 18.51 -9.48
N ARG A 14 -7.62 19.62 -8.87
CA ARG A 14 -8.51 20.74 -8.55
C ARG A 14 -9.19 21.29 -9.80
N SER A 15 -8.43 21.51 -10.87
CA SER A 15 -8.96 21.95 -12.16
C SER A 15 -9.95 20.94 -12.74
N ALA A 16 -9.60 19.65 -12.78
CA ALA A 16 -10.49 18.61 -13.29
C ALA A 16 -11.84 18.59 -12.56
N ILE A 17 -11.83 18.64 -11.23
CA ILE A 17 -13.05 18.68 -10.41
C ILE A 17 -13.87 19.94 -10.72
N ALA A 18 -13.23 21.10 -10.83
CA ALA A 18 -13.90 22.38 -11.12
C ALA A 18 -14.63 22.38 -12.47
N TYR A 19 -14.13 21.63 -13.46
CA TYR A 19 -14.73 21.47 -14.78
C TYR A 19 -15.67 20.25 -14.90
N GLY A 20 -16.00 19.57 -13.79
CA GLY A 20 -16.90 18.43 -13.80
C GLY A 20 -16.29 17.15 -14.39
N ILE A 21 -14.96 17.07 -14.49
CA ILE A 21 -14.22 15.88 -14.88
C ILE A 21 -13.87 15.08 -13.63
N ARG A 22 -14.03 13.75 -13.68
CA ARG A 22 -13.70 12.85 -12.57
C ARG A 22 -12.23 12.40 -12.66
N PRO A 23 -11.32 12.91 -11.83
CA PRO A 23 -9.92 12.54 -11.92
C PRO A 23 -9.65 11.16 -11.32
N VAL A 24 -8.78 10.41 -12.00
CA VAL A 24 -8.17 9.16 -11.52
C VAL A 24 -6.67 9.41 -11.50
N VAL A 25 -6.04 9.36 -10.33
CA VAL A 25 -4.67 9.82 -10.13
C VAL A 25 -3.82 8.73 -9.51
N GLY A 26 -2.63 8.49 -10.09
CA GLY A 26 -1.62 7.58 -9.55
C GLY A 26 -0.38 8.28 -9.00
N THR A 27 -0.26 9.60 -9.19
CA THR A 27 0.86 10.38 -8.69
C THR A 27 0.81 10.48 -7.16
N THR A 28 1.88 10.04 -6.51
CA THR A 28 2.12 10.21 -5.07
C THR A 28 2.63 11.62 -4.76
N GLY A 29 2.69 12.00 -3.48
CA GLY A 29 3.34 13.24 -3.03
C GLY A 29 2.41 14.42 -2.75
N LEU A 30 1.10 14.19 -2.71
CA LEU A 30 0.14 15.11 -2.09
C LEU A 30 0.30 15.09 -0.58
N SER A 31 0.30 16.27 0.05
CA SER A 31 0.30 16.38 1.51
C SER A 31 -1.07 16.01 2.10
N ALA A 32 -1.14 15.75 3.41
CA ALA A 32 -2.40 15.47 4.09
C ALA A 32 -3.37 16.65 3.99
N GLU A 33 -2.87 17.89 4.10
CA GLU A 33 -3.64 19.12 3.93
C GLU A 33 -4.22 19.20 2.51
N GLN A 34 -3.40 18.96 1.50
CA GLN A 34 -3.84 18.95 0.10
C GLN A 34 -4.91 17.89 -0.17
N LEU A 35 -4.77 16.69 0.41
CA LEU A 35 -5.76 15.63 0.29
C LEU A 35 -7.10 16.04 0.93
N ASN A 36 -7.06 16.66 2.10
CA ASN A 36 -8.27 17.14 2.80
C ASN A 36 -8.97 18.26 2.00
N GLU A 37 -8.21 19.22 1.49
CA GLU A 37 -8.76 20.29 0.64
C GLU A 37 -9.43 19.73 -0.62
N LEU A 38 -8.79 18.78 -1.29
CA LEU A 38 -9.34 18.13 -2.48
C LEU A 38 -10.58 17.29 -2.15
N ALA A 39 -10.62 16.64 -0.99
CA ALA A 39 -11.77 15.88 -0.54
C ALA A 39 -12.97 16.80 -0.29
N GLU A 40 -12.78 17.90 0.46
CA GLU A 40 -13.82 18.90 0.66
C GLU A 40 -14.31 19.51 -0.66
N PHE A 41 -13.40 19.77 -1.59
CA PHE A 41 -13.74 20.34 -2.88
C PHE A 41 -14.55 19.36 -3.74
N ALA A 42 -14.15 18.10 -3.80
CA ALA A 42 -14.89 17.02 -4.45
C ALA A 42 -16.31 16.88 -3.88
N ASP A 43 -16.45 16.91 -2.55
CA ASP A 43 -17.74 16.81 -1.86
C ASP A 43 -18.66 17.99 -2.17
N LYS A 44 -18.14 19.23 -2.07
CA LYS A 44 -18.89 20.46 -2.40
C LYS A 44 -19.37 20.47 -3.85
N SER A 45 -18.57 19.91 -4.76
CA SER A 45 -18.93 19.78 -6.18
C SER A 45 -19.73 18.51 -6.51
N SER A 46 -19.97 17.61 -5.55
CA SER A 46 -20.58 16.28 -5.78
C SER A 46 -19.88 15.48 -6.89
N MET A 47 -18.55 15.58 -6.95
CA MET A 47 -17.70 15.02 -8.00
C MET A 47 -16.88 13.85 -7.49
N GLY A 48 -16.95 12.74 -8.21
CA GLY A 48 -16.08 11.59 -7.95
C GLY A 48 -14.62 11.88 -8.27
N CYS A 49 -13.73 11.58 -7.32
CA CYS A 49 -12.28 11.63 -7.49
C CYS A 49 -11.67 10.35 -6.92
N ALA A 50 -10.67 9.77 -7.60
CA ALA A 50 -9.95 8.62 -7.09
C ALA A 50 -8.44 8.88 -7.09
N ILE A 51 -7.84 8.89 -5.90
CA ILE A 51 -6.39 9.00 -5.70
C ILE A 51 -5.89 7.63 -5.25
N ILE A 52 -5.08 6.99 -6.09
CA ILE A 52 -4.72 5.57 -5.95
C ILE A 52 -3.19 5.46 -5.90
N PRO A 53 -2.59 5.31 -4.70
CA PRO A 53 -1.14 5.17 -4.54
C PRO A 53 -0.59 3.89 -5.17
N ASN A 54 -1.41 2.83 -5.24
CA ASN A 54 -1.03 1.56 -5.82
C ASN A 54 -2.19 0.96 -6.64
N PHE A 55 -1.97 0.81 -7.95
CA PHE A 55 -2.94 0.24 -8.87
C PHE A 55 -2.83 -1.28 -9.04
N SER A 56 -1.90 -1.96 -8.36
CA SER A 56 -1.81 -3.41 -8.43
C SER A 56 -2.96 -4.04 -7.64
N ILE A 57 -3.92 -4.62 -8.36
CA ILE A 57 -5.04 -5.35 -7.74
C ILE A 57 -4.53 -6.46 -6.83
N GLY A 58 -3.52 -7.22 -7.28
CA GLY A 58 -2.99 -8.33 -6.49
C GLY A 58 -2.35 -7.88 -5.18
N MET A 59 -1.66 -6.74 -5.18
CA MET A 59 -1.07 -6.18 -3.96
C MET A 59 -2.15 -5.72 -2.97
N VAL A 60 -3.20 -5.06 -3.49
CA VAL A 60 -4.29 -4.56 -2.66
C VAL A 60 -5.11 -5.72 -2.07
N LEU A 61 -5.36 -6.77 -2.84
CA LEU A 61 -5.99 -8.00 -2.34
C LEU A 61 -5.13 -8.69 -1.28
N LEU A 62 -3.80 -8.73 -1.47
CA LEU A 62 -2.88 -9.23 -0.45
C LEU A 62 -3.00 -8.43 0.85
N GLN A 63 -3.03 -7.11 0.77
CA GLN A 63 -3.16 -6.24 1.95
C GLN A 63 -4.50 -6.45 2.67
N GLN A 64 -5.60 -6.51 1.93
CA GLN A 64 -6.92 -6.81 2.50
C GLN A 64 -6.96 -8.18 3.17
N ALA A 65 -6.43 -9.21 2.52
CA ALA A 65 -6.36 -10.56 3.09
C ALA A 65 -5.44 -10.62 4.33
N ALA A 66 -4.35 -9.87 4.32
CA ALA A 66 -3.43 -9.79 5.46
C ALA A 66 -4.10 -9.10 6.66
N MET A 67 -4.84 -8.01 6.45
CA MET A 67 -5.63 -7.35 7.49
C MET A 67 -6.71 -8.26 8.09
N GLN A 68 -7.35 -9.10 7.27
CA GLN A 68 -8.32 -10.08 7.79
C GLN A 68 -7.63 -11.17 8.60
N ALA A 69 -6.50 -11.71 8.09
CA ALA A 69 -5.75 -12.73 8.80
C ALA A 69 -5.17 -12.22 10.13
N SER A 70 -4.72 -10.97 10.19
CA SER A 70 -4.05 -10.42 11.37
C SER A 70 -4.93 -10.38 12.63
N GLN A 71 -6.25 -10.38 12.47
CA GLN A 71 -7.21 -10.52 13.56
C GLN A 71 -7.14 -11.88 14.26
N HIS A 72 -6.65 -12.91 13.55
CA HIS A 72 -6.62 -14.30 14.01
C HIS A 72 -5.20 -14.81 14.33
N PHE A 73 -4.16 -14.05 13.96
CA PHE A 73 -2.75 -14.43 14.16
C PHE A 73 -2.01 -13.38 15.00
N ASP A 74 -1.23 -13.84 15.98
CA ASP A 74 -0.44 -12.96 16.86
C ASP A 74 1.01 -12.78 16.38
N HIS A 75 1.43 -13.55 15.38
CA HIS A 75 2.78 -13.50 14.82
C HIS A 75 2.75 -13.25 13.32
N VAL A 76 3.51 -12.26 12.87
CA VAL A 76 3.59 -11.86 11.46
C VAL A 76 4.96 -11.27 11.12
N GLU A 77 5.53 -11.66 9.98
CA GLU A 77 6.69 -11.00 9.39
C GLU A 77 6.43 -10.69 7.91
N ILE A 78 7.06 -9.63 7.41
CA ILE A 78 6.98 -9.18 6.02
C ILE A 78 8.35 -9.37 5.37
N ILE A 79 8.37 -9.97 4.18
CA ILE A 79 9.56 -10.04 3.33
C ILE A 79 9.25 -9.32 2.03
N GLU A 80 10.03 -8.30 1.70
CA GLU A 80 9.93 -7.59 0.44
C GLU A 80 11.21 -7.79 -0.38
N LEU A 81 11.05 -7.94 -1.69
CA LEU A 81 12.15 -8.19 -2.61
C LEU A 81 12.03 -7.24 -3.80
N HIS A 82 13.12 -6.55 -4.13
CA HIS A 82 13.18 -5.62 -5.25
C HIS A 82 14.49 -5.75 -6.03
N HIS A 83 14.52 -5.17 -7.23
CA HIS A 83 15.76 -4.98 -7.97
C HIS A 83 16.82 -4.24 -7.12
N ASN A 84 18.10 -4.51 -7.40
CA ASN A 84 19.23 -3.93 -6.67
C ASN A 84 19.41 -2.40 -6.85
N GLN A 85 18.75 -1.79 -7.83
CA GLN A 85 18.80 -0.34 -8.06
C GLN A 85 17.80 0.46 -7.21
N LYS A 86 16.97 -0.19 -6.39
CA LYS A 86 16.02 0.49 -5.50
C LYS A 86 16.77 1.08 -4.30
N ALA A 87 16.70 2.39 -4.12
CA ALA A 87 17.48 3.11 -3.13
C ALA A 87 16.95 2.98 -1.69
N ASP A 88 15.63 2.93 -1.52
CA ASP A 88 14.96 2.87 -0.23
C ASP A 88 14.78 1.44 0.28
N ALA A 89 14.87 1.26 1.61
CA ALA A 89 14.56 0.03 2.33
C ALA A 89 14.09 0.35 3.77
N PRO A 90 12.98 -0.24 4.25
CA PRO A 90 12.02 -1.05 3.51
C PRO A 90 11.28 -0.26 2.41
N SER A 91 10.71 -0.96 1.44
CA SER A 91 9.88 -0.31 0.41
C SER A 91 8.64 0.37 1.01
N GLY A 92 8.17 1.45 0.37
CA GLY A 92 6.95 2.14 0.76
C GLY A 92 5.72 1.23 0.87
N THR A 93 5.58 0.24 -0.03
CA THR A 93 4.48 -0.74 0.02
C THR A 93 4.56 -1.65 1.25
N ALA A 94 5.77 -2.06 1.66
CA ALA A 94 5.96 -2.87 2.85
C ALA A 94 5.65 -2.08 4.12
N ILE A 95 6.07 -0.81 4.17
CA ILE A 95 5.73 0.12 5.27
C ILE A 95 4.21 0.31 5.35
N GLN A 96 3.55 0.58 4.22
CA GLN A 96 2.10 0.73 4.17
C GLN A 96 1.39 -0.55 4.63
N THR A 97 1.87 -1.72 4.21
CA THR A 97 1.31 -3.00 4.64
C THR A 97 1.44 -3.19 6.15
N ALA A 98 2.59 -2.85 6.73
CA ALA A 98 2.77 -2.91 8.18
C ALA A 98 1.84 -1.92 8.90
N GLN A 99 1.69 -0.69 8.40
CA GLN A 99 0.76 0.30 8.96
C GLN A 99 -0.68 -0.21 8.97
N LEU A 100 -1.15 -0.82 7.87
CA LEU A 100 -2.49 -1.41 7.79
C LEU A 100 -2.70 -2.54 8.82
N LEU A 101 -1.66 -3.35 9.08
CA LEU A 101 -1.72 -4.41 10.11
C LEU A 101 -1.77 -3.83 11.53
N SER A 102 -1.15 -2.67 11.73
CA SER A 102 -1.10 -1.94 13.00
C SER A 102 -2.39 -1.19 13.36
N GLU A 103 -3.25 -0.87 12.38
CA GLU A 103 -4.51 -0.12 12.61
C GLU A 103 -5.44 -0.75 13.66
N PHE A 104 -5.30 -2.05 13.91
CA PHE A 104 -6.09 -2.77 14.92
C PHE A 104 -5.61 -2.53 16.37
N GLY A 105 -4.53 -1.77 16.60
CA GLY A 105 -3.98 -1.53 17.93
C GLY A 105 -3.44 -2.79 18.61
N LYS A 106 -3.04 -3.77 17.81
CA LYS A 106 -2.54 -5.08 18.24
C LYS A 106 -1.02 -5.11 18.14
N LEU A 107 -0.36 -5.54 19.21
CA LEU A 107 1.07 -5.88 19.18
C LEU A 107 1.26 -7.27 18.59
N TYR A 108 2.23 -7.40 17.69
CA TYR A 108 2.61 -8.66 17.07
C TYR A 108 3.97 -9.15 17.59
N ASN A 109 4.20 -10.45 17.43
CA ASN A 109 5.46 -11.11 17.76
C ASN A 109 5.91 -10.91 19.22
N PRO A 110 5.04 -11.17 20.22
CA PRO A 110 5.46 -11.11 21.61
C PRO A 110 6.66 -12.05 21.85
N PRO A 111 7.75 -11.57 22.47
CA PRO A 111 8.95 -12.36 22.64
C PRO A 111 8.68 -13.53 23.59
N SER A 112 8.92 -14.75 23.12
CA SER A 112 8.87 -15.96 23.97
C SER A 112 10.23 -16.28 24.59
N VAL A 113 11.29 -15.70 24.07
CA VAL A 113 12.68 -15.90 24.50
C VAL A 113 13.44 -14.58 24.47
N LYS A 114 14.55 -14.52 25.21
CA LYS A 114 15.53 -13.45 25.05
C LYS A 114 16.34 -13.71 23.79
N GLU A 115 16.05 -12.97 22.73
CA GLU A 115 16.79 -13.07 21.47
C GLU A 115 18.23 -12.52 21.60
N THR A 116 19.14 -13.00 20.76
CA THR A 116 20.50 -12.45 20.61
C THR A 116 20.89 -12.49 19.14
N GLU A 117 21.20 -11.33 18.57
CA GLU A 117 21.71 -11.24 17.20
C GLU A 117 23.21 -11.59 17.19
N LYS A 118 23.56 -12.73 16.60
CA LYS A 118 24.97 -13.09 16.35
C LYS A 118 25.63 -12.20 15.30
N MET A 119 24.81 -11.66 14.39
CA MET A 119 25.21 -10.68 13.38
C MET A 119 24.21 -9.52 13.44
N PRO A 120 24.66 -8.27 13.57
CA PRO A 120 23.77 -7.12 13.62
C PRO A 120 22.83 -7.08 12.41
N GLY A 121 21.53 -6.87 12.66
CA GLY A 121 20.51 -6.72 11.62
C GLY A 121 19.90 -8.03 11.12
N ALA A 122 20.27 -9.18 11.70
CA ALA A 122 19.76 -10.49 11.30
C ALA A 122 18.23 -10.65 11.42
N ARG A 123 17.56 -9.90 12.30
CA ARG A 123 16.09 -9.93 12.48
C ARG A 123 15.34 -8.89 11.64
N GLY A 124 16.03 -8.15 10.79
CA GLY A 124 15.42 -7.08 9.99
C GLY A 124 14.95 -5.89 10.82
N SER A 125 14.34 -4.91 10.15
CA SER A 125 13.76 -3.74 10.82
C SER A 125 12.50 -4.13 11.60
N VAL A 126 12.16 -3.36 12.62
CA VAL A 126 10.99 -3.56 13.47
C VAL A 126 10.12 -2.32 13.50
N THR A 127 8.80 -2.49 13.41
CA THR A 127 7.83 -1.41 13.63
C THR A 127 7.54 -1.23 15.11
N GLU A 128 6.86 -0.16 15.49
CA GLU A 128 6.45 0.08 16.87
C GLU A 128 5.55 -1.05 17.42
N ASP A 129 4.75 -1.67 16.55
CA ASP A 129 3.85 -2.77 16.90
C ASP A 129 4.50 -4.16 16.85
N GLY A 130 5.83 -4.23 16.71
CA GLY A 130 6.59 -5.50 16.76
C GLY A 130 6.61 -6.29 15.45
N ILE A 131 6.10 -5.74 14.34
CA ILE A 131 6.14 -6.39 13.02
C ILE A 131 7.56 -6.29 12.46
N ARG A 132 8.11 -7.41 11.99
CA ARG A 132 9.43 -7.45 11.34
C ARG A 132 9.30 -7.29 9.83
N ILE A 133 10.22 -6.54 9.25
CA ILE A 133 10.33 -6.35 7.79
C ILE A 133 11.75 -6.67 7.33
N HIS A 134 11.84 -7.55 6.33
CA HIS A 134 13.08 -7.96 5.68
C HIS A 134 13.10 -7.47 4.24
N SER A 135 14.20 -6.85 3.81
CA SER A 135 14.33 -6.23 2.49
C SER A 135 15.44 -6.88 1.68
N ILE A 136 15.10 -7.51 0.55
CA ILE A 136 16.03 -8.18 -0.36
C ILE A 136 16.24 -7.32 -1.60
N ARG A 137 17.50 -7.19 -2.04
CA ARG A 137 17.92 -6.40 -3.20
C ARG A 137 18.84 -7.22 -4.09
N LEU A 138 18.33 -7.74 -5.21
CA LEU A 138 19.12 -8.57 -6.13
C LEU A 138 18.82 -8.23 -7.60
N PRO A 139 19.79 -8.39 -8.52
CA PRO A 139 19.50 -8.40 -9.95
C PRO A 139 18.47 -9.48 -10.31
N GLY A 140 17.60 -9.20 -11.28
CA GLY A 140 16.57 -10.14 -11.75
C GLY A 140 15.22 -10.04 -11.03
N LEU A 141 15.18 -9.46 -9.83
CA LEU A 141 13.93 -9.12 -9.15
C LEU A 141 13.32 -7.85 -9.73
N ILE A 142 12.00 -7.70 -9.61
CA ILE A 142 11.29 -6.45 -9.94
C ILE A 142 10.71 -5.85 -8.66
N ALA A 143 9.60 -6.39 -8.19
CA ALA A 143 8.92 -6.00 -6.96
C ALA A 143 8.05 -7.16 -6.47
N HIS A 144 8.34 -7.62 -5.26
CA HIS A 144 7.71 -8.79 -4.66
C HIS A 144 7.47 -8.50 -3.18
N GLN A 145 6.38 -9.02 -2.64
CA GLN A 145 6.10 -8.94 -1.22
C GLN A 145 5.44 -10.22 -0.75
N GLU A 146 5.85 -10.64 0.43
CA GLU A 146 5.31 -11.79 1.13
C GLU A 146 4.98 -11.37 2.57
N VAL A 147 3.79 -11.75 3.03
CA VAL A 147 3.36 -11.59 4.42
C VAL A 147 3.15 -12.99 4.97
N ILE A 148 3.86 -13.31 6.05
CA ILE A 148 3.90 -14.65 6.64
C ILE A 148 3.31 -14.55 8.04
N PHE A 149 2.19 -15.23 8.25
CA PHE A 149 1.57 -15.40 9.55
C PHE A 149 1.91 -16.77 10.13
N GLY A 150 2.18 -16.81 11.43
CA GLY A 150 2.51 -18.04 12.15
C GLY A 150 1.61 -18.29 13.36
N ALA A 151 1.24 -19.55 13.57
CA ALA A 151 0.56 -20.03 14.78
C ALA A 151 0.92 -21.50 15.04
N PRO A 152 0.65 -22.05 16.24
CA PRO A 152 0.94 -23.45 16.54
C PRO A 152 0.33 -24.40 15.49
N GLY A 153 1.19 -25.17 14.80
CA GLY A 153 0.77 -26.15 13.80
C GLY A 153 0.38 -25.60 12.43
N GLN A 154 0.54 -24.30 12.16
CA GLN A 154 0.19 -23.72 10.86
C GLN A 154 1.04 -22.52 10.46
N ILE A 155 1.19 -22.34 9.14
CA ILE A 155 1.75 -21.15 8.49
C ILE A 155 0.77 -20.70 7.42
N TYR A 156 0.48 -19.41 7.39
CA TYR A 156 -0.31 -18.81 6.33
C TYR A 156 0.51 -17.75 5.61
N THR A 157 0.70 -17.94 4.30
CA THR A 157 1.56 -17.08 3.48
C THR A 157 0.74 -16.42 2.38
N LEU A 158 0.82 -15.10 2.32
CA LEU A 158 0.28 -14.29 1.25
C LEU A 158 1.43 -13.73 0.42
N ARG A 159 1.38 -13.91 -0.89
CA ARG A 159 2.47 -13.50 -1.78
C ARG A 159 1.96 -12.78 -3.02
N HIS A 160 2.63 -11.70 -3.39
CA HIS A 160 2.42 -10.98 -4.64
C HIS A 160 3.74 -10.78 -5.36
N ASP A 161 3.79 -11.22 -6.62
CA ASP A 161 4.95 -11.09 -7.50
C ASP A 161 4.62 -10.22 -8.71
N THR A 162 5.46 -9.22 -8.98
CA THR A 162 5.31 -8.36 -10.16
C THR A 162 6.21 -8.87 -11.28
N SER A 163 5.63 -9.37 -12.38
CA SER A 163 6.38 -9.80 -13.56
C SER A 163 6.68 -8.67 -14.54
N ASP A 164 5.79 -7.67 -14.61
CA ASP A 164 5.92 -6.49 -15.47
C ASP A 164 5.01 -5.36 -14.96
N ARG A 165 5.34 -4.11 -15.30
CA ARG A 165 4.57 -2.91 -14.91
C ARG A 165 3.17 -2.85 -15.56
N ALA A 166 2.88 -3.66 -16.57
CA ALA A 166 1.51 -3.79 -17.08
C ALA A 166 0.51 -4.27 -16.01
N CYS A 167 0.97 -4.84 -14.89
CA CYS A 167 0.13 -5.30 -13.78
C CYS A 167 -0.74 -4.20 -13.14
N TYR A 168 -0.38 -2.92 -13.33
CA TYR A 168 -1.15 -1.78 -12.82
C TYR A 168 -2.38 -1.46 -13.69
N MET A 169 -2.37 -1.82 -14.98
CA MET A 169 -3.42 -1.43 -15.93
C MET A 169 -4.82 -1.96 -15.56
N PRO A 170 -4.99 -3.20 -15.08
CA PRO A 170 -6.28 -3.66 -14.58
C PRO A 170 -6.86 -2.77 -13.48
N GLY A 171 -6.03 -2.32 -12.52
CA GLY A 171 -6.47 -1.40 -11.47
C GLY A 171 -6.82 -0.02 -12.01
N VAL A 172 -6.03 0.52 -12.94
CA VAL A 172 -6.35 1.80 -13.61
C VAL A 172 -7.72 1.73 -14.29
N LEU A 173 -7.96 0.68 -15.09
CA LEU A 173 -9.23 0.48 -15.79
C LEU A 173 -10.40 0.26 -14.82
N LEU A 174 -10.19 -0.48 -13.74
CA LEU A 174 -11.18 -0.66 -12.67
C LEU A 174 -11.57 0.70 -12.07
N THR A 175 -10.59 1.51 -11.68
CA THR A 175 -10.82 2.83 -11.08
C THR A 175 -11.54 3.76 -12.05
N ILE A 176 -11.18 3.78 -13.34
CA ILE A 176 -11.88 4.57 -14.36
C ILE A 176 -13.36 4.19 -14.45
N ARG A 177 -13.68 2.89 -14.36
CA ARG A 177 -15.07 2.43 -14.39
C ARG A 177 -15.83 2.79 -13.11
N LYS A 178 -15.20 2.65 -11.95
CA LYS A 178 -15.81 2.87 -10.62
C LYS A 178 -15.97 4.35 -10.28
N VAL A 179 -15.04 5.23 -10.69
CA VAL A 179 -15.06 6.66 -10.34
C VAL A 179 -16.34 7.36 -10.81
N ILE A 180 -16.97 6.87 -11.88
CA ILE A 180 -18.23 7.40 -12.44
C ILE A 180 -19.36 7.37 -11.40
N GLN A 181 -19.36 6.36 -10.52
CA GLN A 181 -20.38 6.17 -9.49
C GLN A 181 -20.11 6.97 -8.21
N LEU A 182 -18.90 7.53 -8.06
CA LEU A 182 -18.51 8.31 -6.91
C LEU A 182 -19.06 9.74 -6.99
N LYS A 183 -19.33 10.30 -5.82
CA LYS A 183 -19.73 11.72 -5.61
C LYS A 183 -18.77 12.49 -4.70
N SER A 184 -17.70 11.82 -4.27
CA SER A 184 -16.70 12.31 -3.34
C SER A 184 -15.32 11.78 -3.74
N LEU A 185 -14.30 12.25 -3.04
CA LEU A 185 -12.95 11.71 -3.17
C LEU A 185 -12.82 10.37 -2.45
N VAL A 186 -12.19 9.41 -3.12
CA VAL A 186 -11.74 8.14 -2.55
C VAL A 186 -10.22 8.07 -2.63
N TYR A 187 -9.59 7.77 -1.50
CA TYR A 187 -8.17 7.48 -1.41
C TYR A 187 -7.96 5.98 -1.24
N GLY A 188 -7.17 5.38 -2.13
CA GLY A 188 -6.85 3.96 -2.13
C GLY A 188 -7.76 3.09 -3.01
N LEU A 189 -7.19 2.04 -3.60
CA LEU A 189 -7.91 1.12 -4.50
C LEU A 189 -8.77 0.12 -3.71
N GLU A 190 -8.37 -0.18 -2.48
CA GLU A 190 -9.05 -1.08 -1.55
C GLU A 190 -10.51 -0.66 -1.28
N LYS A 191 -10.81 0.63 -1.41
CA LYS A 191 -12.16 1.17 -1.24
C LYS A 191 -13.04 1.04 -2.50
N LEU A 192 -12.46 0.64 -3.63
CA LEU A 192 -13.14 0.52 -4.93
C LEU A 192 -13.28 -0.93 -5.41
N LEU A 193 -12.49 -1.84 -4.84
CA LEU A 193 -12.62 -3.29 -5.07
C LEU A 193 -13.98 -3.79 -4.61
#